data_AF-A0A1S8D260-F1
#
_entry.id   AF-A0A1S8D260-F1
#
_cell.length_a   1.000
_cell.length_b   1.000
_cell.length_c   1.000
_cell.angle_alpha   90.00
_cell.angle_beta   90.00
_cell.angle_gamma   90.00
#
_symmetry.space_group_name_H-M   'P 1'
#
loop_
_entity.id
_entity.type
_entity.pdbx_description
1 polymer ?
#
loop_
_entity_poly.entity_id
_entity_poly.type
_entity_poly.pdbx_seq_one_letter_code
_entity_poly.pdbx_strand_id
1 'polypeptide(L)' 'MDDVVNLRQVRKARDKTEKEAKAAENRIRHGRTGAQKAADRLAREKREALLDGVRREEPRRPE' A
#
# COMPACT_ATOMS: atom_id res chain seq x y z
N MET A 1 28.95 19.01 33.51
CA MET A 1 27.88 19.09 32.50
C MET A 1 27.52 17.68 32.12
N ASP A 2 26.49 17.13 32.74
CA ASP A 2 26.03 15.77 32.46
C ASP A 2 25.07 15.84 31.27
N ASP A 3 25.43 15.20 30.15
CA ASP A 3 24.64 15.20 28.93
C ASP A 3 23.47 14.21 29.11
N VAL A 4 22.33 14.72 29.57
CA VAL A 4 21.13 13.90 29.76
C VAL A 4 20.56 13.53 28.40
N VAL A 5 20.99 12.38 27.87
CA VAL A 5 20.51 11.88 26.59
C VAL A 5 19.07 11.38 26.71
N ASN A 6 18.17 11.97 25.93
CA ASN A 6 16.78 11.53 25.90
C ASN A 6 16.63 10.21 25.13
N LEU A 7 16.61 9.10 25.88
CA LEU A 7 16.46 7.74 25.33
C LEU A 7 15.17 7.53 24.51
N ARG A 8 14.12 8.33 24.74
CA ARG A 8 12.88 8.27 23.95
C ARG A 8 13.10 8.79 22.53
N GLN A 9 13.83 9.89 22.40
CA GLN A 9 14.18 10.45 21.09
C GLN A 9 15.11 9.52 20.32
N VAL A 10 16.10 8.94 21.00
CA VAL A 10 17.01 7.94 20.41
C VAL A 10 16.24 6.72 19.89
N ARG A 11 15.32 6.16 20.69
CA ARG A 11 14.45 5.05 20.23
C ARG A 11 13.61 5.45 19.02
N LYS A 12 12.95 6.61 19.07
CA LYS A 12 12.14 7.10 17.95
C LYS A 12 12.95 7.28 16.67
N ALA A 13 14.18 7.78 16.79
CA ALA A 13 15.08 7.91 15.65
C ALA A 13 15.43 6.53 15.05
N ARG A 14 15.78 5.56 15.90
CA ARG A 14 16.03 4.17 15.46
C ARG A 14 14.82 3.56 14.75
N ASP A 15 13.63 3.65 15.35
CA ASP A 15 12.40 3.15 14.73
C ASP A 15 12.12 3.80 13.37
N LYS A 16 12.41 5.10 13.23
CA LYS A 16 12.25 5.80 11.96
C LYS A 16 13.22 5.27 10.91
N THR A 17 14.50 5.10 11.26
CA THR A 17 15.51 4.56 10.34
C THR A 17 15.19 3.13 9.89
N GLU A 18 14.72 2.27 10.81
CA GLU A 18 14.31 0.90 10.46
C GLU A 18 13.11 0.87 9.52
N LYS A 19 12.14 1.76 9.71
CA LYS A 19 10.99 1.91 8.81
C LYS A 19 11.41 2.36 7.41
N GLU A 20 12.35 3.30 7.33
CA GLU A 20 12.89 3.79 6.06
C GLU A 20 13.68 2.70 5.32
N ALA A 21 14.50 1.92 6.03
CA ALA A 21 15.23 0.78 5.48
C ALA A 21 14.28 -0.29 4.93
N LYS A 22 13.27 -0.69 5.72
CA LYS A 22 12.21 -1.62 5.27
C LYS A 22 11.45 -1.07 4.06
N ALA A 23 11.18 0.23 4.01
CA ALA A 23 10.54 0.85 2.86
C ALA A 23 11.43 0.87 1.61
N ALA A 24 12.75 1.02 1.75
CA ALA A 24 13.70 0.87 0.66
C ALA A 24 13.77 -0.58 0.15
N GLU A 25 13.87 -1.55 1.07
CA GLU A 25 13.88 -2.98 0.74
C GLU A 25 12.59 -3.40 0.02
N ASN A 26 11.43 -2.93 0.50
CA ASN A 26 10.15 -3.20 -0.16
C ASN A 26 10.05 -2.55 -1.54
N ARG A 27 10.63 -1.36 -1.76
CA ARG A 27 10.73 -0.73 -3.07
C ARG A 27 11.59 -1.56 -4.03
N ILE A 28 12.71 -2.11 -3.57
CA ILE A 28 13.58 -2.98 -4.37
C ILE A 28 12.89 -4.32 -4.65
N ARG A 29 12.41 -5.01 -3.62
CA ARG A 29 11.81 -6.36 -3.72
C ARG A 29 10.55 -6.38 -4.56
N HIS A 30 9.68 -5.37 -4.42
CA HIS A 30 8.38 -5.38 -5.08
C HIS A 30 8.27 -4.40 -6.24
N GLY A 31 9.24 -3.50 -6.43
CA GLY A 31 9.22 -2.45 -7.46
C GLY A 31 8.14 -1.38 -7.29
N ARG A 32 7.11 -1.65 -6.47
CA ARG A 32 5.94 -0.81 -6.26
C ARG A 32 5.81 -0.40 -4.81
N THR A 33 5.62 0.90 -4.59
CA THR A 33 5.31 1.49 -3.28
C THR A 33 3.89 1.13 -2.84
N GLY A 34 3.61 1.27 -1.53
CA GLY A 34 2.26 1.07 -1.00
C GLY A 34 1.22 1.97 -1.66
N ALA A 35 1.56 3.22 -1.95
CA ALA A 35 0.69 4.16 -2.66
C ALA A 35 0.36 3.69 -4.09
N GLN A 36 1.36 3.19 -4.82
CA GLN A 36 1.14 2.62 -6.15
C GLN A 36 0.25 1.38 -6.11
N LYS A 37 0.43 0.49 -5.11
CA LYS A 37 -0.46 -0.67 -4.92
C LYS A 37 -1.90 -0.24 -4.61
N ALA A 38 -2.08 0.81 -3.80
CA ALA A 38 -3.41 1.34 -3.49
C ALA A 38 -4.08 1.97 -4.72
N ALA A 39 -3.34 2.74 -5.52
CA ALA A 39 -3.83 3.30 -6.77
C ALA A 39 -4.22 2.22 -7.78
N ASP A 40 -3.42 1.16 -7.90
CA ASP A 40 -3.70 0.00 -8.76
C ASP A 40 -4.97 -0.74 -8.33
N ARG A 41 -5.15 -0.96 -7.01
CA ARG A 41 -6.39 -1.53 -6.47
C ARG A 41 -7.60 -0.65 -6.80
N LEU A 42 -7.52 0.65 -6.57
CA LEU A 42 -8.62 1.57 -6.87
C LEU A 42 -8.95 1.60 -8.37
N ALA A 43 -7.93 1.54 -9.23
CA ALA A 43 -8.12 1.47 -10.67
C ALA A 43 -8.79 0.16 -11.10
N ARG A 44 -8.42 -0.96 -10.46
CA ARG A 44 -9.06 -2.27 -10.67
C ARG A 44 -10.52 -2.25 -10.20
N GLU A 45 -10.80 -1.77 -8.99
CA GLU A 45 -12.16 -1.66 -8.46
C GLU A 45 -13.06 -0.79 -9.35
N LYS A 46 -12.54 0.34 -9.85
CA LYS A 46 -13.27 1.18 -10.82
C LYS A 46 -13.57 0.45 -12.12
N ARG A 47 -12.62 -0.35 -12.63
CA ARG A 47 -12.84 -1.15 -13.84
C ARG A 47 -13.87 -2.24 -13.59
N GLU A 48 -13.81 -2.93 -12.45
CA GLU A 48 -14.79 -3.95 -12.07
C GLU A 48 -16.19 -3.35 -11.91
N ALA A 49 -16.32 -2.21 -11.22
CA ALA A 49 -17.59 -1.50 -11.09
C ALA A 49 -18.15 -1.01 -12.44
N LEU A 50 -17.29 -0.54 -13.34
CA LEU A 50 -17.71 -0.17 -14.69
C LEU A 50 -18.22 -1.38 -15.47
N LEU A 51 -17.49 -2.49 -15.43
CA LEU A 51 -17.86 -3.74 -16.10
C LEU A 51 -19.16 -4.31 -15.55
N ASP A 52 -19.36 -4.26 -14.23
CA ASP A 52 -20.58 -4.70 -13.58
C ASP A 52 -21.77 -3.81 -13.95
N GLY A 53 -21.57 -2.48 -13.97
CA GLY A 53 -22.62 -1.54 -14.38
C GLY A 53 -23.06 -1.67 -15.83
N VAL A 54 -22.18 -2.13 -16.74
CA VAL A 54 -22.54 -2.43 -18.14
C VAL A 54 -22.91 -3.89 -18.36
N ARG A 55 -22.83 -4.74 -17.33
CA ARG A 55 -23.14 -6.16 -17.42
C ARG A 55 -24.64 -6.32 -17.62
N ARG A 56 -25.04 -6.58 -18.87
CA ARG A 56 -26.37 -7.11 -19.15
C ARG A 56 -26.36 -8.56 -18.70
N GLU A 57 -27.17 -8.90 -17.71
CA GLU A 57 -27.43 -10.30 -17.39
C GLU A 57 -28.02 -10.94 -18.63
N GLU A 58 -27.22 -11.74 -19.33
CA GLU A 58 -27.71 -12.55 -20.43
C GLU A 58 -28.81 -13.44 -19.82
N PRO A 59 -30.06 -13.37 -20.30
CA PRO A 59 -31.11 -14.20 -19.75
C PRO A 59 -30.61 -15.63 -19.91
N ARG A 60 -30.38 -16.31 -18.77
CA ARG A 60 -29.96 -17.71 -18.71
C ARG A 60 -30.83 -18.46 -19.71
N ARG A 61 -30.27 -18.78 -20.88
CA ARG A 61 -31.01 -19.41 -21.97
C ARG A 61 -31.55 -20.72 -21.40
N PRO A 62 -32.87 -20.89 -21.25
CA PRO A 62 -33.39 -22.19 -20.89
C PRO A 62 -33.20 -23.10 -22.10
N GLU A 63 -32.67 -24.30 -21.85
CA GLU A 63 -32.65 -25.40 -22.83
C GLU A 63 -34.08 -25.86 -23.16
#